data_AF-A0A561UV70-F1
#
_entry.id   AF-A0A561UV70-F1
#
_cell.length_a   1.000
_cell.length_b   1.000
_cell.length_c   1.000
_cell.angle_alpha   90.00
_cell.angle_beta   90.00
_cell.angle_gamma   90.00
#
_symmetry.space_group_name_H-M   'P 1'
#
loop_
_entity.id
_entity.type
_entity.pdbx_description
1 polymer ?
#
loop_
_entity_poly.entity_id
_entity_poly.type
_entity_poly.pdbx_seq_one_letter_code
_entity_poly.pdbx_strand_id
1 'polypeptide(L)' 'MRKELFARASTPEETKLLMLPSGEPVVELHRTAYTADGTVVELAIGVHAASRFRWSYDFDVPDSAHGEGGSR' A
#
# COMPACT_ATOMS: atom_id res chain seq x y z
N MET A 1 -1.10 10.06 -6.32
CA MET A 1 -0.94 8.60 -6.52
C MET A 1 -1.97 7.87 -5.69
N ARG A 2 -2.50 6.74 -6.16
CA ARG A 2 -3.35 5.82 -5.36
C ARG A 2 -2.59 4.53 -5.10
N LYS A 3 -2.74 3.97 -3.90
CA LYS A 3 -2.15 2.68 -3.50
C LYS A 3 -3.19 1.83 -2.79
N GLU A 4 -3.31 0.58 -3.19
CA GLU A 4 -4.23 -0.39 -2.61
C GLU A 4 -3.41 -1.64 -2.25
N LEU A 5 -3.50 -2.10 -0.99
CA LEU A 5 -2.70 -3.20 -0.47
C LEU A 5 -3.62 -4.34 -0.03
N PHE A 6 -3.31 -5.56 -0.45
CA PHE A 6 -4.07 -6.76 -0.12
C PHE A 6 -3.13 -7.88 0.32
N ALA A 7 -3.41 -8.50 1.46
CA ALA A 7 -2.72 -9.71 1.89
C ALA A 7 -3.41 -10.94 1.31
N ARG A 8 -2.62 -11.91 0.85
CA ARG A 8 -3.12 -13.22 0.36
C ARG A 8 -2.07 -14.31 0.47
N ALA A 9 -2.48 -15.55 0.26
CA ALA A 9 -1.55 -16.65 0.05
C ALA A 9 -0.72 -16.39 -1.24
N SER A 10 0.56 -16.80 -1.22
CA SER A 10 1.39 -16.81 -2.41
C SER A 10 0.92 -17.88 -3.39
N THR A 11 1.08 -17.63 -4.68
CA THR A 11 0.97 -18.68 -5.70
C THR A 11 2.22 -19.56 -5.69
N PRO A 12 2.19 -20.76 -6.30
CA PRO A 12 3.38 -21.58 -6.48
C PRO A 12 4.49 -20.86 -7.26
N GLU A 13 4.12 -20.10 -8.29
CA GLU A 13 5.05 -19.32 -9.12
C GLU A 13 5.73 -18.21 -8.32
N GLU A 14 4.96 -17.47 -7.50
CA GLU A 14 5.49 -16.42 -6.63
C GLU A 14 6.38 -17.01 -5.53
N THR A 15 5.97 -18.13 -4.92
CA THR A 15 6.77 -18.86 -3.94
C THR A 15 8.14 -19.21 -4.53
N LYS A 16 8.16 -19.71 -5.78
CA LYS A 16 9.39 -20.03 -6.48
C LYS A 16 10.21 -18.78 -6.81
N LEU A 17 9.60 -17.78 -7.44
CA LEU A 17 10.30 -16.59 -7.93
C LEU A 17 10.89 -15.74 -6.79
N LEU A 18 10.13 -15.59 -5.70
CA LEU A 18 10.53 -14.81 -4.53
C LEU A 18 11.31 -15.64 -3.50
N MET A 19 11.52 -16.93 -3.78
CA MET A 19 12.18 -17.91 -2.90
C MET A 19 11.58 -17.87 -1.49
N LEU A 20 10.27 -18.07 -1.42
CA LEU A 20 9.53 -18.09 -0.16
C LEU A 20 9.54 -19.48 0.45
N PRO A 21 9.61 -19.59 1.79
CA PRO A 21 9.12 -20.74 2.52
C PRO A 21 7.71 -21.13 2.09
N SER A 22 7.42 -22.43 2.13
CA SER A 22 6.09 -22.96 1.81
C SER A 22 5.03 -22.32 2.71
N GLY A 23 3.95 -21.83 2.10
CA GLY A 23 2.83 -21.21 2.81
C GLY A 23 3.08 -19.79 3.32
N GLU A 24 4.23 -19.16 3.03
CA GLU A 24 4.45 -17.76 3.40
C GLU A 24 3.49 -16.84 2.62
N PRO A 25 2.71 -15.97 3.30
CA PRO A 25 1.83 -15.04 2.62
C PRO A 25 2.59 -13.90 1.93
N VAL A 26 1.92 -13.26 0.98
CA VAL A 26 2.41 -12.09 0.26
C VAL A 26 1.46 -10.93 0.43
N VAL A 27 1.97 -9.73 0.20
CA VAL A 27 1.18 -8.51 0.03
C VAL A 27 1.26 -8.07 -1.42
N GLU A 28 0.10 -7.96 -2.06
CA GLU A 28 -0.07 -7.41 -3.40
C GLU A 28 -0.38 -5.92 -3.27
N LEU A 29 0.44 -5.10 -3.92
CA LEU A 29 0.32 -3.65 -3.97
C LEU A 29 -0.07 -3.23 -5.38
N HIS A 30 -1.22 -2.59 -5.51
CA HIS A 30 -1.66 -1.93 -6.74
C HIS A 30 -1.34 -0.45 -6.61
N ARG A 31 -0.61 0.10 -7.58
CA ARG A 31 -0.23 1.51 -7.60
C ARG A 31 -0.65 2.16 -8.90
N THR A 32 -1.31 3.30 -8.79
CA THR A 32 -1.62 4.18 -9.92
C THR A 32 -0.99 5.55 -9.70
N ALA A 33 -0.14 5.98 -10.63
CA ALA A 33 0.45 7.30 -10.62
C ALA A 33 -0.22 8.19 -11.68
N TYR A 34 -0.32 9.48 -11.37
CA TYR A 34 -1.00 10.47 -12.18
C TYR A 34 -0.10 11.70 -12.32
N THR A 35 -0.13 12.35 -13.48
CA THR A 35 0.37 13.72 -13.67
C THR A 35 -0.48 14.72 -12.88
N ALA A 36 -0.03 15.98 -12.83
CA ALA A 36 -0.73 17.06 -12.15
C ALA A 36 -2.15 17.35 -12.72
N ASP A 37 -2.37 17.11 -14.01
CA ASP A 37 -3.66 17.26 -14.68
C ASP A 37 -4.55 16.01 -14.61
N GLY A 38 -4.13 14.99 -13.86
CA GLY A 38 -4.90 13.76 -13.63
C GLY A 38 -4.73 12.68 -14.70
N THR A 39 -3.85 12.85 -15.68
CA THR A 39 -3.53 11.81 -16.66
C THR A 39 -2.79 10.64 -15.99
N VAL A 40 -3.23 9.40 -16.20
CA VAL A 40 -2.56 8.20 -15.67
C VAL A 40 -1.23 7.97 -16.39
N VAL A 41 -0.15 7.78 -15.63
CA VAL A 41 1.20 7.52 -16.18
C VAL A 41 1.77 6.17 -15.77
N GLU A 42 1.24 5.54 -14.72
CA GLU A 42 1.68 4.22 -14.26
C GLU A 42 0.48 3.44 -13.73
N LEU A 43 0.40 2.17 -14.10
CA LEU A 43 -0.33 1.14 -13.39
C LEU A 43 0.64 0.00 -13.08
N ALA A 44 0.91 -0.23 -11.80
CA ALA A 44 1.86 -1.26 -11.35
C ALA A 44 1.20 -2.18 -10.32
N ILE A 45 1.42 -3.48 -10.49
CA ILE A 45 1.06 -4.51 -9.51
C ILE A 45 2.37 -5.13 -9.03
N GLY A 46 2.63 -5.05 -7.73
CA GLY A 46 3.83 -5.61 -7.11
C GLY A 46 3.46 -6.61 -6.01
N VAL A 47 4.10 -7.78 -6.00
CA VAL A 47 3.92 -8.81 -4.98
C VAL A 47 5.17 -8.84 -4.10
N HIS A 48 4.99 -8.71 -2.78
CA HIS A 48 6.09 -8.63 -1.82
C HIS A 48 5.91 -9.69 -0.73
N ALA A 49 7.01 -10.33 -0.32
CA ALA A 49 7.03 -11.27 0.79
C ALA A 49 6.58 -10.57 2.09
N ALA A 50 5.51 -11.05 2.73
CA ALA A 50 4.92 -10.39 3.88
C ALA A 50 5.87 -10.38 5.10
N SER A 51 6.81 -11.32 5.19
CA SER A 51 7.80 -11.37 6.27
C SER A 51 8.95 -10.37 6.09
N ARG A 52 9.19 -9.88 4.86
CA ARG A 52 10.40 -9.11 4.49
C ARG A 52 10.12 -7.63 4.24
N PHE A 53 8.86 -7.28 3.99
CA PHE A 53 8.46 -5.91 3.64
C PHE A 53 7.42 -5.37 4.61
N ARG A 54 7.54 -4.07 4.89
CA ARG A 54 6.58 -3.30 5.67
C ARG A 54 6.34 -1.96 4.97
N TRP A 55 5.09 -1.51 5.00
CA TRP A 55 4.74 -0.14 4.66
C TRP A 55 4.42 0.60 5.95
N SER A 56 5.10 1.71 6.18
CA SER A 56 4.86 2.61 7.31
C SER A 56 4.32 3.94 6.77
N TYR A 57 3.33 4.48 7.45
CA TYR A 57 2.71 5.75 7.13
C TYR A 57 2.50 6.52 8.42
N ASP A 58 2.99 7.76 8.45
CA ASP A 58 2.67 8.71 9.49
C ASP A 58 1.53 9.61 8.97
N PHE A 59 0.53 9.85 9.82
CA PHE A 59 -0.57 10.74 9.51
C PHE A 59 -0.65 11.80 10.58
N ASP A 60 -0.71 13.06 10.18
CA ASP A 60 -1.12 14.12 11.08
C ASP A 60 -2.59 13.88 11.44
N VAL A 61 -2.84 13.52 12.70
CA VAL A 61 -4.20 13.41 13.22
C VAL A 61 -4.60 14.83 13.65
N PRO A 62 -5.64 15.43 13.04
CA PRO A 62 -6.15 16.71 13.50
C PRO A 62 -6.61 16.54 14.95
N ASP A 63 -6.18 17.44 15.84
CA ASP A 63 -6.66 17.44 17.22
C ASP A 63 -8.16 17.75 17.22
N SER A 64 -8.96 16.73 17.51
CA SER A 64 -10.42 16.84 17.60
C SER A 64 -10.88 17.71 18.77
N ALA A 65 -9.99 18.11 19.67
CA ALA A 65 -10.27 19.05 20.76
C ALA A 65 -10.31 20.52 20.33
N HIS A 66 -9.78 20.86 19.15
CA HIS A 66 -9.95 22.19 18.57
C HIS A 66 -11.19 22.21 17.67
N GLY A 67 -12.36 22.08 18.30
CA GLY A 67 -13.60 22.52 17.68
C GLY A 67 -13.45 23.99 17.29
N GLU A 68 -13.98 24.36 16.13
CA GLU A 68 -14.15 25.74 15.69
C GLU A 68 -14.91 26.53 16.76
N GLY A 69 -14.16 27.06 17.72
CA GLY A 69 -14.65 27.80 18.87
C GLY A 69 -14.11 29.22 18.78
N GLY A 70 -14.89 30.09 18.15
CA GLY A 70 -14.87 31.52 18.43
C GLY A 70 -14.19 32.41 17.40
N SER A 71 -14.82 32.59 16.24
CA SER A 71 -14.86 33.94 15.66
C SER A 71 -16.20 34.55 16.06
N ARG A 72 -16.17 35.35 17.12
CA ARG A 72 -17.23 36.30 17.47
C ARG A 72 -16.78 37.68 17.02
#